data_AF-A0A9N8Z6I8-F1
#
_entry.id   AF-A0A9N8Z6I8-F1
#
_cell.length_a   1.000
_cell.length_b   1.000
_cell.length_c   1.000
_cell.angle_alpha   90.00
_cell.angle_beta   90.00
_cell.angle_gamma   90.00
#
_symmetry.space_group_name_H-M   'P 1'
#
loop_
_entity.id
_entity.type
_entity.pdbx_description
1 polymer ?
#
loop_
_entity_poly.entity_id
_entity_poly.type
_entity_poly.pdbx_seq_one_letter_code
_entity_poly.pdbx_strand_id
1 'polypeptide(L)'
;MFVPTREALRTVLPQASNEDIEKYDEQLNKVGNFDPVLIISPNHNWIAQNTYPNYQTVMNAFATNLLRPNNRRDEKSLYVFHFSTVTELYTVRENICRLHPNAFFDPNAQPRQEPIGTAWILTKVGARKSDFGEDNRFFVIR
;
A
#
# COMPACT_ATOMS: atom_id res chain seq x y z
N MET A 1 0.88 -20.87 2.01
CA MET A 1 -0.46 -21.46 2.26
C MET A 1 -1.45 -20.36 1.90
N PHE A 2 -2.40 -20.62 1.00
CA PHE A 2 -3.34 -19.58 0.56
C PHE A 2 -4.47 -19.41 1.57
N VAL A 3 -4.75 -18.17 1.94
CA VAL A 3 -5.78 -17.83 2.94
C VAL A 3 -6.98 -17.14 2.29
N PRO A 4 -8.16 -17.13 2.93
CA PRO A 4 -9.25 -16.24 2.55
C PRO A 4 -8.80 -14.78 2.48
N THR A 5 -9.21 -14.03 1.46
CA THR A 5 -8.81 -12.62 1.28
C THR A 5 -9.14 -11.76 2.51
N ARG A 6 -10.32 -11.96 3.11
CA ARG A 6 -10.71 -11.27 4.35
C ARG A 6 -9.79 -11.57 5.54
N GLU A 7 -9.24 -12.78 5.61
CA GLU A 7 -8.27 -13.16 6.64
C GLU A 7 -6.94 -12.44 6.42
N ALA A 8 -6.43 -12.43 5.17
CA ALA A 8 -5.24 -11.66 4.82
C ALA A 8 -5.38 -10.18 5.17
N LEU A 9 -6.52 -9.55 4.82
CA LEU A 9 -6.82 -8.16 5.14
C LEU A 9 -6.77 -7.87 6.65
N ARG A 10 -7.33 -8.77 7.49
CA ARG A 10 -7.28 -8.63 8.95
C ARG A 10 -5.86 -8.78 9.50
N THR A 11 -5.03 -9.61 8.89
CA THR A 11 -3.62 -9.75 9.27
C THR A 11 -2.83 -8.48 8.96
N VAL A 12 -3.00 -7.91 7.77
CA VAL A 12 -2.19 -6.76 7.32
C VAL A 12 -2.72 -5.41 7.83
N LEU A 13 -4.02 -5.30 8.10
CA LEU A 13 -4.65 -4.10 8.65
C LEU A 13 -5.39 -4.44 9.97
N PRO A 14 -4.67 -4.79 11.04
CA PRO A 14 -5.29 -5.26 12.29
C PRO A 14 -6.13 -4.20 13.00
N GLN A 15 -5.96 -2.92 12.65
CA GLN A 15 -6.70 -1.79 13.22
C GLN A 15 -7.93 -1.40 12.38
N ALA A 16 -8.14 -2.01 11.21
CA ALA A 16 -9.29 -1.70 10.37
C ALA A 16 -10.59 -2.24 10.98
N SER A 17 -11.68 -1.48 10.83
CA SER A 17 -13.02 -1.90 11.26
C SER A 17 -13.52 -3.07 10.40
N ASN A 18 -14.56 -3.78 10.86
CA ASN A 18 -15.14 -4.87 10.05
C ASN A 18 -15.76 -4.33 8.76
N GLU A 19 -16.30 -3.11 8.81
CA GLU A 19 -16.87 -2.36 7.69
C GLU A 19 -15.78 -1.99 6.67
N ASP A 20 -14.64 -1.50 7.13
CA ASP A 20 -13.49 -1.22 6.26
C ASP A 20 -12.96 -2.50 5.61
N ILE A 21 -12.83 -3.59 6.38
CA ILE A 21 -12.40 -4.89 5.88
C ILE A 21 -13.36 -5.41 4.80
N GLU A 22 -14.67 -5.24 4.98
CA GLU A 22 -15.68 -5.61 3.98
C GLU A 22 -15.54 -4.79 2.70
N LYS A 23 -15.39 -3.47 2.83
CA LYS A 23 -15.13 -2.58 1.69
C LYS A 23 -13.85 -2.96 0.93
N TYR A 24 -12.77 -3.28 1.65
CA TYR A 24 -11.52 -3.71 1.01
C TYR A 24 -11.66 -5.07 0.34
N ASP A 25 -12.39 -6.02 0.95
CA ASP A 25 -12.65 -7.32 0.32
C ASP A 25 -13.45 -7.17 -0.98
N GLU A 26 -14.46 -6.29 -0.99
CA GLU A 26 -15.20 -5.92 -2.21
C GLU A 26 -14.32 -5.28 -3.28
N GLN A 27 -13.43 -4.36 -2.89
CA GLN A 27 -12.45 -3.77 -3.81
C GLN A 27 -11.55 -4.86 -4.42
N LEU A 28 -11.05 -5.78 -3.60
CA LEU A 28 -10.21 -6.89 -4.05
C LEU A 28 -10.96 -7.93 -4.88
N ASN A 29 -12.29 -8.02 -4.78
CA ASN A 29 -13.08 -8.90 -5.64
C ASN A 29 -13.08 -8.46 -7.12
N LYS A 30 -12.77 -7.19 -7.40
CA LYS A 30 -12.67 -6.63 -8.75
C LYS A 30 -11.29 -6.80 -9.38
N VAL A 31 -10.28 -7.13 -8.58
CA VAL A 31 -8.88 -7.31 -9.01
C VAL A 31 -8.72 -8.61 -9.80
N GLY A 32 -7.99 -8.55 -10.92
CA GLY A 32 -7.68 -9.71 -11.74
C GLY A 32 -6.86 -10.76 -10.97
N ASN A 33 -6.98 -12.03 -11.37
CA ASN A 33 -6.09 -13.04 -10.81
C ASN A 33 -4.63 -12.69 -11.18
N PHE A 34 -3.72 -12.85 -10.23
CA PHE A 34 -2.29 -12.55 -10.35
C PHE A 34 -1.90 -11.06 -10.47
N ASP A 35 -2.86 -10.14 -10.50
CA ASP A 35 -2.58 -8.72 -10.38
C ASP A 35 -2.07 -8.42 -8.95
N PRO A 36 -0.96 -7.69 -8.80
CA PRO A 36 -0.46 -7.33 -7.48
C PRO A 36 -1.28 -6.20 -6.86
N VAL A 37 -1.52 -6.36 -5.56
CA VAL A 37 -2.14 -5.36 -4.71
C VAL A 37 -1.13 -4.96 -3.65
N LEU A 38 -0.83 -3.68 -3.59
CA LEU A 38 -0.09 -3.10 -2.48
C LEU A 38 -1.07 -2.71 -1.37
N ILE A 39 -0.82 -3.20 -0.17
CA ILE A 39 -1.50 -2.75 1.03
C ILE A 39 -0.47 -2.04 1.91
N ILE A 40 -0.76 -0.79 2.28
CA ILE A 40 0.10 0.02 3.14
C ILE A 40 -0.53 0.09 4.52
N SER A 41 0.08 -0.57 5.50
CA SER A 41 -0.28 -0.41 6.92
C SER A 41 0.41 0.86 7.45
N PRO A 42 -0.33 1.85 7.98
CA PRO A 42 0.27 3.14 8.35
C PRO A 42 1.24 3.03 9.51
N ASN A 43 2.31 3.81 9.47
CA ASN A 43 3.15 4.06 10.64
C ASN A 43 2.66 5.30 11.39
N HIS A 44 2.00 5.10 12.54
CA HIS A 44 1.49 6.20 13.35
C HIS A 44 2.60 7.11 13.90
N ASN A 45 3.82 6.62 14.10
CA ASN A 45 4.95 7.45 14.52
C ASN A 45 5.35 8.42 13.40
N TRP A 46 5.40 7.94 12.15
CA TRP A 46 5.67 8.81 11.00
C TRP A 46 4.58 9.87 10.84
N ILE A 47 3.31 9.49 11.01
CA ILE A 47 2.16 10.42 10.96
C ILE A 47 2.27 11.46 12.09
N ALA A 48 2.66 11.07 13.29
CA ALA A 48 2.86 12.01 14.39
C ALA A 48 3.98 13.01 14.12
N GLN A 49 5.05 12.58 13.43
CA GLN A 49 6.19 13.43 13.06
C GLN A 49 5.92 14.32 11.85
N ASN A 50 5.12 13.86 10.88
CA ASN A 50 4.94 14.53 9.59
C ASN A 50 3.53 15.10 9.36
N THR A 51 2.55 14.79 10.22
CA THR A 51 1.11 15.08 10.10
C THR A 51 0.31 14.15 9.17
N TYR A 52 -0.98 14.01 9.47
CA TYR A 52 -1.92 13.23 8.66
C TYR A 52 -2.16 13.81 7.25
N PRO A 53 -2.26 15.14 7.03
CA PRO A 53 -2.32 15.69 5.67
C PRO A 53 -1.13 15.33 4.77
N ASN A 54 0.08 15.27 5.34
CA ASN A 54 1.26 14.82 4.58
C ASN A 54 1.17 13.32 4.26
N TYR A 55 0.69 12.50 5.20
CA TYR A 55 0.40 11.08 4.92
C TYR A 55 -0.58 10.92 3.76
N GLN A 56 -1.69 11.66 3.79
CA GLN A 56 -2.68 11.66 2.71
C GLN A 56 -2.08 12.10 1.38
N THR A 57 -1.17 13.08 1.37
CA THR A 57 -0.48 13.53 0.16
C THR A 57 0.31 12.39 -0.48
N VAL A 58 1.08 11.63 0.30
CA VAL A 58 1.84 10.48 -0.21
C VAL A 58 0.92 9.35 -0.69
N MET A 59 -0.12 9.01 0.08
CA MET A 59 -1.10 7.99 -0.34
C MET A 59 -1.84 8.41 -1.61
N ASN A 60 -2.20 9.69 -1.75
CA ASN A 60 -2.78 10.22 -2.98
C ASN A 60 -1.81 10.15 -4.17
N ALA A 61 -0.51 10.32 -3.93
CA ALA A 61 0.50 10.15 -4.97
C ALA A 61 0.55 8.68 -5.42
N PHE A 62 0.60 7.70 -4.50
CA PHE A 62 0.45 6.28 -4.85
C PHE A 62 -0.84 6.01 -5.64
N ALA A 63 -1.95 6.61 -5.21
CA ALA A 63 -3.25 6.40 -5.82
C ALA A 63 -3.36 6.90 -7.27
N THR A 64 -2.60 7.93 -7.64
CA THR A 64 -2.78 8.67 -8.91
C THR A 64 -1.56 8.70 -9.83
N ASN A 65 -0.38 8.30 -9.36
CA ASN A 65 0.85 8.32 -10.17
C ASN A 65 0.69 7.51 -11.46
N LEU A 66 1.11 8.11 -12.58
CA LEU A 66 1.01 7.58 -13.96
C LEU A 66 -0.42 7.29 -14.45
N LEU A 67 -1.45 7.73 -13.73
CA LEU A 67 -2.84 7.58 -14.17
C LEU A 67 -3.36 8.87 -14.82
N ARG A 68 -4.37 8.73 -15.69
CA ARG A 68 -5.11 9.86 -16.24
C ARG A 68 -5.85 10.62 -15.13
N PRO A 69 -6.17 11.91 -15.32
CA PRO A 69 -6.99 12.65 -14.37
C PRO A 69 -8.28 11.90 -14.01
N ASN A 70 -8.69 11.96 -12.74
CA ASN A 70 -9.83 11.26 -12.13
C ASN A 70 -9.71 9.73 -12.00
N ASN A 71 -8.65 9.11 -12.51
CA ASN A 71 -8.39 7.69 -12.26
C ASN A 71 -7.58 7.52 -10.97
N ARG A 72 -7.99 6.53 -10.16
CA ARG A 72 -7.31 6.15 -8.93
C ARG A 72 -7.29 4.64 -8.79
N ARG A 73 -6.20 4.10 -8.24
CA ARG A 73 -6.05 2.66 -7.99
C ARG A 73 -6.52 2.19 -6.60
N ASP A 74 -7.00 3.10 -5.76
CA ASP A 74 -7.25 2.84 -4.34
C ASP A 74 -8.71 2.90 -3.91
N GLU A 75 -9.65 3.20 -4.81
CA GLU A 75 -11.06 3.50 -4.48
C GLU A 75 -11.22 4.49 -3.30
N LYS A 76 -10.29 5.47 -3.19
CA LYS A 76 -10.20 6.45 -2.10
C LYS A 76 -9.98 5.83 -0.71
N SER A 77 -9.48 4.58 -0.64
CA SER A 77 -9.16 3.93 0.63
C SER A 77 -7.94 4.54 1.31
N LEU A 78 -6.91 4.96 0.54
CA LEU A 78 -5.58 5.31 1.03
C LEU A 78 -4.76 4.16 1.65
N TYR A 79 -5.23 2.92 1.56
CA TYR A 79 -4.55 1.74 2.14
C TYR A 79 -4.32 0.64 1.11
N VAL A 80 -5.27 0.42 0.21
CA VAL A 80 -5.27 -0.72 -0.73
C VAL A 80 -5.15 -0.18 -2.13
N PHE A 81 -4.06 -0.51 -2.83
CA PHE A 81 -3.71 0.03 -4.15
C PHE A 81 -3.55 -1.11 -5.16
N HIS A 82 -4.31 -1.05 -6.25
CA HIS A 82 -4.26 -2.06 -7.31
C HIS A 82 -3.27 -1.68 -8.42
N PHE A 83 -2.58 -2.68 -8.96
CA PHE A 83 -1.68 -2.53 -10.08
C PHE A 83 -1.93 -3.64 -11.10
N SER A 84 -1.77 -3.31 -12.38
CA SER A 84 -1.91 -4.27 -13.48
C SER A 84 -0.73 -5.23 -13.57
N THR A 85 0.45 -4.82 -13.08
CA THR A 85 1.67 -5.62 -13.10
C THR A 85 2.59 -5.26 -11.94
N VAL A 86 3.49 -6.17 -11.60
CA VAL A 86 4.56 -5.92 -10.61
C VAL A 86 5.49 -4.79 -11.08
N THR A 87 5.74 -4.71 -12.39
CA THR A 87 6.53 -3.63 -13.00
C THR A 87 5.90 -2.26 -12.76
N GLU A 88 4.59 -2.13 -12.94
CA GLU A 88 3.86 -0.89 -12.65
C GLU A 88 3.99 -0.51 -11.17
N LEU A 89 3.79 -1.47 -10.27
CA LEU A 89 3.90 -1.28 -8.83
C LEU A 89 5.26 -0.70 -8.42
N TYR A 90 6.35 -1.31 -8.88
CA TYR A 90 7.69 -0.82 -8.52
C TYR A 90 8.08 0.46 -9.27
N THR A 91 7.56 0.70 -10.48
CA THR A 91 7.73 1.99 -11.18
C THR A 91 7.08 3.12 -10.38
N VAL A 92 5.85 2.91 -9.89
CA VAL A 92 5.17 3.89 -9.03
C VAL A 92 5.94 4.07 -7.73
N ARG A 93 6.38 2.99 -7.08
CA ARG A 93 7.22 3.07 -5.87
C ARG A 93 8.45 3.95 -6.08
N GLU A 94 9.18 3.79 -7.18
CA GLU A 94 10.36 4.61 -7.49
C GLU A 94 10.00 6.08 -7.70
N ASN A 95 8.91 6.36 -8.41
CA ASN A 95 8.43 7.73 -8.60
C ASN A 95 8.04 8.38 -7.28
N ILE A 96 7.31 7.67 -6.42
CA ILE A 96 6.94 8.19 -5.10
C ILE A 96 8.17 8.40 -4.22
N CYS A 97 9.16 7.51 -4.27
CA CYS A 97 10.43 7.68 -3.57
C CYS A 97 11.17 8.95 -3.99
N ARG A 98 11.11 9.32 -5.28
CA ARG A 98 11.70 10.57 -5.78
C ARG A 98 10.90 11.82 -5.36
N LEU A 99 9.57 11.73 -5.34
CA LEU A 99 8.68 12.86 -5.03
C LEU A 99 8.54 13.12 -3.52
N HIS A 100 8.58 12.05 -2.72
CA HIS A 100 8.37 12.06 -1.28
C HIS A 100 9.46 11.25 -0.56
N PRO A 101 10.74 11.67 -0.65
CA PRO A 101 11.85 10.91 -0.07
C PRO A 101 11.71 10.73 1.46
N ASN A 102 11.11 11.69 2.16
CA ASN A 102 10.84 11.63 3.60
C ASN A 102 9.81 10.56 4.01
N ALA A 103 9.08 9.97 3.07
CA ALA A 103 8.19 8.85 3.32
C ALA A 103 8.92 7.49 3.36
N PHE A 104 10.19 7.48 2.94
CA PHE A 104 11.03 6.29 2.87
C PHE A 104 12.10 6.35 3.96
N PHE A 105 12.44 5.19 4.50
CA PHE A 105 13.55 5.02 5.40
C PHE A 105 14.87 5.24 4.65
N ASP A 106 15.63 6.24 5.07
CA ASP A 106 17.02 6.46 4.67
C ASP A 106 17.96 5.97 5.78
N PRO A 107 18.75 4.90 5.55
CA PRO A 107 19.70 4.41 6.56
C PRO A 107 20.80 5.42 6.91
N ASN A 108 21.05 6.41 6.05
CA ASN A 108 22.11 7.41 6.22
C ASN A 108 21.60 8.72 6.84
N ALA A 109 20.28 8.92 6.93
CA ALA A 109 19.72 10.15 7.47
C ALA A 109 20.00 10.31 8.98
N GLN A 110 20.32 11.54 9.38
CA GLN A 110 20.42 11.94 10.78
C GLN A 110 19.54 13.18 11.04
N PRO A 111 18.53 13.10 11.92
CA PRO A 111 18.13 11.94 12.72
C PRO A 111 17.55 10.81 11.85
N ARG A 112 17.58 9.57 12.37
CA ARG A 112 16.90 8.43 11.72
C ARG A 112 15.41 8.72 11.62
N GLN A 113 14.86 8.55 10.43
CA GLN A 113 13.43 8.72 10.15
C GLN A 113 12.76 7.36 10.09
N GLU A 114 11.52 7.29 10.53
CA GLU A 114 10.68 6.10 10.33
C GLU A 114 10.17 6.07 8.87
N PRO A 115 9.92 4.91 8.27
CA PRO A 115 9.18 4.86 7.01
C PRO A 115 7.69 5.17 7.23
N ILE A 116 7.00 5.61 6.18
CA ILE A 116 5.58 5.99 6.22
C ILE A 116 4.64 4.85 6.64
N GLY A 117 5.06 3.60 6.46
CA GLY A 117 4.25 2.43 6.73
C GLY A 117 4.98 1.12 6.45
N THR A 118 4.24 0.03 6.59
CA THR A 118 4.66 -1.32 6.18
C THR A 118 3.97 -1.67 4.87
N ALA A 119 4.72 -2.22 3.91
CA ALA A 119 4.17 -2.64 2.63
C ALA A 119 3.90 -4.14 2.64
N TRP A 120 2.67 -4.50 2.27
CA TRP A 120 2.25 -5.87 2.04
C TRP A 120 1.87 -6.03 0.58
N ILE A 121 2.39 -7.06 -0.07
CA ILE A 121 2.02 -7.42 -1.43
C ILE A 121 1.05 -8.59 -1.34
N LEU A 122 -0.19 -8.35 -1.76
CA LEU A 122 -1.23 -9.37 -1.87
C LEU A 122 -1.42 -9.73 -3.34
N THR A 123 -1.47 -11.02 -3.64
CA THR A 123 -1.77 -11.55 -4.97
C THR A 123 -2.97 -12.48 -4.88
N LYS A 124 -3.99 -12.23 -5.69
CA LYS A 124 -5.12 -13.16 -5.80
C LYS A 124 -4.72 -14.40 -6.58
N VAL A 125 -4.95 -15.55 -5.97
CA VAL A 125 -4.66 -16.88 -6.54
C VAL A 125 -5.93 -17.66 -6.86
N GLY A 126 -7.09 -17.00 -6.76
CA GLY A 126 -8.42 -17.53 -7.05
C GLY A 126 -9.51 -16.57 -6.59
N ALA A 127 -10.78 -16.96 -6.77
CA ALA A 127 -11.92 -16.08 -6.52
C ALA A 127 -11.94 -15.47 -5.10
N ARG A 128 -11.58 -16.25 -4.08
CA ARG A 128 -11.62 -15.85 -2.66
C ARG A 128 -10.34 -16.19 -1.87
N LYS A 129 -9.26 -16.56 -2.56
CA LYS A 129 -8.00 -16.96 -1.95
C LYS A 129 -6.90 -16.03 -2.39
N SER A 130 -6.06 -15.67 -1.43
CA SER A 130 -4.92 -14.78 -1.66
C SER A 130 -3.67 -15.39 -1.07
N ASP A 131 -2.55 -15.08 -1.73
CA ASP A 131 -1.23 -15.15 -1.14
C ASP A 131 -0.81 -13.74 -0.76
N PHE A 132 -0.06 -13.58 0.32
CA PHE A 132 0.42 -12.26 0.73
C PHE A 132 1.72 -12.35 1.49
N GLY A 133 2.54 -11.32 1.39
CA GLY A 133 3.80 -11.21 2.11
C GLY A 133 4.20 -9.76 2.31
N GLU A 134 4.95 -9.52 3.38
CA GLU A 134 5.58 -8.23 3.62
C GLU A 134 6.75 -8.01 2.66
N ASP A 135 6.86 -6.82 2.07
CA ASP A 135 8.08 -6.37 1.40
C ASP A 135 8.81 -5.36 2.31
N ASN A 136 9.69 -5.90 3.17
CA ASN A 136 10.45 -5.13 4.15
C ASN A 136 11.46 -4.14 3.54
N ARG A 137 11.66 -4.15 2.21
CA ARG A 137 12.51 -3.20 1.50
C ARG A 137 11.72 -2.20 0.67
N PHE A 138 10.40 -2.30 0.65
CA PHE A 138 9.56 -1.44 -0.18
C PHE A 138 9.77 0.04 0.14
N PHE A 139 9.79 0.39 1.43
CA PHE A 139 10.00 1.76 1.91
C PHE A 139 11.45 2.08 2.30
N VAL A 140 12.45 1.37 1.76
CA VAL A 140 13.88 1.66 2.03
C VAL A 140 14.53 2.34 0.82
N ILE A 141 15.13 3.52 0.99
CA ILE A 141 15.88 4.17 -0.09
C ILE A 141 17.05 3.26 -0.50
N ARG A 142 17.21 3.06 -1.81
CA ARG A 142 18.27 2.26 -2.42
C ARG A 142 19.28 3.16 -3.11
#